data_AF-A0A969AS97-F1
#
_entry.id   AF-A0A969AS97-F1
#
_cell.length_a   1.000
_cell.length_b   1.000
_cell.length_c   1.000
_cell.angle_alpha   90.00
_cell.angle_beta   90.00
_cell.angle_gamma   90.00
#
_symmetry.space_group_name_H-M   'P 1'
#
loop_
_entity.id
_entity.type
_entity.pdbx_description
1 polymer ?
#
loop_
_entity_poly.entity_id
_entity_poly.type
_entity_poly.pdbx_seq_one_letter_code
_entity_poly.pdbx_strand_id
1 'polypeptide(L)'
;MSANGKRGRIPLLTLKKHLEASTQADLLEFLRFWAPHEKHRNGRSALSQKLYRLMSDENIVYAKVELLSEKVRAVLLALLRKQNYTSDLQGLFRGLEGLEMEYYEGEAALTALSRRGFVRISRAQEWLHYGRSAYSIPRESALVMRGLAGADRRSPRPDPPARAPSALAGGGGGPGG
;
A
#
# COMPACT_ATOMS: atom_id res chain seq x y z
N MET A 1 32.70 -3.05 -29.86
CA MET A 1 32.45 -3.02 -28.40
C MET A 1 31.03 -2.49 -28.19
N SER A 2 30.04 -3.37 -28.06
CA SER A 2 28.65 -2.96 -27.82
C SER A 2 28.34 -3.10 -26.33
N ALA A 3 28.28 -1.97 -25.62
CA ALA A 3 27.77 -1.90 -24.26
C ALA A 3 26.25 -2.15 -24.31
N ASN A 4 25.88 -3.42 -24.22
CA ASN A 4 24.49 -3.84 -24.19
C ASN A 4 23.86 -3.35 -22.89
N GLY A 5 23.15 -2.21 -22.97
CA GLY A 5 22.41 -1.61 -21.88
C GLY A 5 21.31 -2.55 -21.41
N LYS A 6 21.64 -3.44 -20.47
CA LYS A 6 20.65 -4.07 -19.59
C LYS A 6 19.98 -2.93 -18.84
N ARG A 7 18.89 -2.37 -19.39
CA ARG A 7 17.93 -1.57 -18.62
C ARG A 7 17.56 -2.45 -17.44
N GLY A 8 18.14 -2.16 -16.27
CA GLY A 8 18.08 -3.00 -15.10
C GLY A 8 16.63 -3.26 -14.75
N ARG A 9 16.14 -4.47 -15.01
CA ARG A 9 14.84 -4.88 -14.49
C ARG A 9 14.95 -4.84 -12.99
N ILE A 10 14.20 -3.94 -12.36
CA ILE A 10 14.12 -3.82 -10.92
C ILE A 10 13.62 -5.17 -10.41
N PRO A 11 14.44 -5.92 -9.65
CA PRO A 11 14.04 -7.23 -9.20
C PRO A 11 12.85 -7.09 -8.26
N LEU A 12 11.84 -7.94 -8.45
CA LEU A 12 10.69 -7.97 -7.55
C LEU A 12 11.13 -8.50 -6.17
N LEU A 13 10.88 -7.72 -5.13
CA LEU A 13 11.17 -8.13 -3.76
C LEU A 13 10.13 -9.15 -3.28
N THR A 14 10.56 -10.34 -2.86
CA THR A 14 9.68 -11.31 -2.20
C THR A 14 9.70 -11.10 -0.69
N LEU A 15 8.61 -11.48 -0.02
CA LEU A 15 8.50 -11.43 1.44
C LEU A 15 9.56 -12.30 2.11
N LYS A 16 9.85 -13.46 1.55
CA LYS A 16 10.94 -14.32 2.01
C LYS A 16 12.29 -13.58 1.98
N LYS A 17 12.65 -12.98 0.83
CA LYS A 17 13.91 -12.21 0.70
C LYS A 17 13.95 -11.00 1.63
N HIS A 18 12.82 -10.32 1.80
CA HIS A 18 12.70 -9.21 2.75
C HIS A 18 13.07 -9.65 4.16
N LEU A 19 12.44 -10.72 4.67
CA LEU A 19 12.66 -11.23 6.02
C LEU A 19 14.07 -11.83 6.21
N GLU A 20 14.60 -12.53 5.20
CA GLU A 20 15.96 -13.08 5.23
C GLU A 20 17.02 -11.98 5.36
N ALA A 21 16.80 -10.86 4.68
CA ALA A 21 17.73 -9.74 4.65
C ALA A 21 17.41 -8.63 5.68
N SER A 22 16.49 -8.87 6.63
CA SER A 22 16.22 -7.99 7.78
C SER A 22 17.01 -8.45 9.00
N THR A 23 17.49 -7.57 9.86
CA THR A 23 18.25 -7.96 11.06
C THR A 23 17.36 -8.65 12.11
N GLN A 24 17.94 -9.29 13.12
CA GLN A 24 17.15 -9.89 14.21
C GLN A 24 16.31 -8.83 14.94
N ALA A 25 16.86 -7.63 15.13
CA ALA A 25 16.17 -6.51 15.76
C ALA A 25 14.96 -6.06 14.93
N ASP A 26 15.14 -5.93 13.61
CA ASP A 26 14.05 -5.57 12.69
C ASP A 26 12.91 -6.59 12.76
N LEU A 27 13.23 -7.89 12.73
CA LEU A 27 12.20 -8.93 12.82
C LEU A 27 11.43 -8.88 14.15
N LEU A 28 12.09 -8.54 15.25
CA LEU A 28 11.42 -8.35 16.53
C LEU A 28 10.57 -7.07 16.58
N GLU A 29 10.99 -6.00 15.90
CA GLU A 29 10.15 -4.81 15.68
C GLU A 29 8.92 -5.15 14.85
N PHE A 30 9.07 -5.92 13.78
CA PHE A 30 7.95 -6.36 12.97
C PHE A 30 6.99 -7.17 13.84
N LEU A 31 7.48 -8.15 14.60
CA LEU A 31 6.62 -8.97 15.45
C LEU A 31 5.83 -8.12 16.47
N ARG A 32 6.46 -7.12 17.09
CA ARG A 32 5.77 -6.21 18.02
C ARG A 32 4.60 -5.49 17.38
N PHE A 33 4.67 -5.18 16.09
CA PHE A 33 3.57 -4.56 15.36
C PHE A 33 2.53 -5.61 14.90
N TRP A 34 2.97 -6.71 14.31
CA TRP A 34 2.10 -7.72 13.68
C TRP A 34 1.38 -8.60 14.71
N ALA A 35 2.01 -8.91 15.83
CA ALA A 35 1.48 -9.73 16.90
C ALA A 35 1.92 -9.20 18.28
N PRO A 36 1.38 -8.06 18.75
CA PRO A 36 1.88 -7.34 19.94
C PRO A 36 1.82 -8.15 21.25
N HIS A 37 0.91 -9.12 21.34
CA HIS A 37 0.76 -9.98 22.52
C HIS A 37 1.61 -11.25 22.47
N GLU A 38 2.30 -11.51 21.35
CA GLU A 38 3.13 -12.68 21.21
C GLU A 38 4.55 -12.43 21.69
N LYS A 39 5.03 -13.33 22.54
CA LYS A 39 6.45 -13.40 22.91
C LYS A 39 7.16 -14.37 21.98
N HIS A 40 8.25 -13.93 21.37
CA HIS A 40 9.12 -14.82 20.60
C HIS A 40 10.13 -15.51 21.51
N ARG A 41 10.11 -16.84 21.53
CA ARG A 41 11.05 -17.66 22.33
C ARG A 41 11.96 -18.54 21.48
N ASN A 42 11.76 -18.56 20.16
CA ASN A 42 12.43 -19.50 19.25
C ASN A 42 13.60 -18.84 18.50
N GLY A 43 14.28 -19.59 17.63
CA GLY A 43 15.32 -19.06 16.75
C GLY A 43 14.80 -18.11 15.65
N ARG A 44 15.72 -17.42 14.98
CA ARG A 44 15.45 -16.48 13.88
C ARG A 44 14.62 -17.08 12.74
N SER A 45 14.92 -18.32 12.33
CA SER A 45 14.17 -19.00 11.25
C SER A 45 12.68 -19.14 11.58
N ALA A 46 12.36 -19.54 12.82
CA ALA A 46 10.98 -19.64 13.28
C ALA A 46 10.28 -18.26 13.34
N LEU A 47 11.02 -17.19 13.67
CA LEU A 47 10.51 -15.82 13.64
C LEU A 47 10.15 -15.41 12.21
N SER A 48 11.06 -15.63 11.26
CA SER A 48 10.82 -15.32 9.85
C SER A 48 9.64 -16.11 9.28
N GLN A 49 9.51 -17.41 9.58
CA GLN A 49 8.35 -18.21 9.14
C GLN A 49 7.03 -17.72 9.74
N LYS A 50 7.05 -17.30 11.00
CA LYS A 50 5.88 -16.70 11.66
C LYS A 50 5.49 -15.38 11.00
N LEU A 51 6.44 -14.46 10.83
CA LEU A 51 6.21 -13.18 10.16
C LEU A 51 5.73 -13.35 8.73
N TYR A 52 6.28 -14.33 8.00
CA TYR A 52 5.82 -14.66 6.66
C TYR A 52 4.31 -14.96 6.65
N ARG A 53 3.85 -15.83 7.55
CA ARG A 53 2.42 -16.17 7.68
C ARG A 53 1.56 -14.94 8.02
N LEU A 54 1.98 -14.14 9.00
CA LEU A 54 1.24 -12.95 9.42
C LEU A 54 1.14 -11.89 8.31
N MET A 55 2.22 -11.69 7.55
CA MET A 55 2.34 -10.64 6.54
C MET A 55 1.85 -11.06 5.14
N SER A 56 1.40 -12.31 5.00
CA SER A 56 0.76 -12.85 3.80
C SER A 56 -0.70 -13.26 4.04
N ASP A 57 -1.22 -13.06 5.25
CA ASP A 57 -2.61 -13.32 5.59
C ASP A 57 -3.43 -12.05 5.34
N GLU A 58 -4.46 -12.17 4.50
CA GLU A 58 -5.26 -11.03 4.06
C GLU A 58 -5.95 -10.31 5.22
N ASN A 59 -6.60 -11.07 6.11
CA ASN A 59 -7.35 -10.51 7.24
C ASN A 59 -6.43 -9.77 8.21
N ILE A 60 -5.28 -10.38 8.52
CA ILE A 60 -4.29 -9.77 9.41
C ILE A 60 -3.72 -8.51 8.76
N VAL A 61 -3.32 -8.58 7.49
CA VAL A 61 -2.75 -7.42 6.79
C VAL A 61 -3.76 -6.28 6.72
N TYR A 62 -5.04 -6.54 6.44
CA TYR A 62 -6.07 -5.51 6.37
C TYR A 62 -6.25 -4.82 7.72
N ALA A 63 -6.43 -5.61 8.78
CA ALA A 63 -6.52 -5.07 10.14
C ALA A 63 -5.30 -4.22 10.51
N LYS A 64 -4.09 -4.59 10.07
CA LYS A 64 -2.87 -3.81 10.34
C LYS A 64 -2.74 -2.55 9.49
N VAL A 65 -3.24 -2.56 8.26
CA VAL A 65 -3.28 -1.36 7.40
C VAL A 65 -4.25 -0.32 7.96
N GLU A 66 -5.36 -0.75 8.57
CA GLU A 66 -6.33 0.17 9.21
C GLU A 66 -5.74 0.92 10.41
N LEU A 67 -4.76 0.34 11.10
CA LEU A 67 -4.05 0.99 12.22
C LEU A 67 -3.03 2.06 11.77
N LEU A 68 -2.78 2.19 10.47
CA LEU A 68 -1.88 3.22 9.95
C LEU A 68 -2.58 4.58 9.97
N SER A 69 -1.82 5.64 10.29
CA SER A 69 -2.32 7.00 10.09
C SER A 69 -2.60 7.24 8.61
N GLU A 70 -3.50 8.18 8.32
CA GLU A 70 -3.95 8.49 6.97
C GLU A 70 -2.78 8.75 6.00
N LYS A 71 -1.82 9.60 6.39
CA LYS A 71 -0.62 9.90 5.59
C LYS A 71 0.23 8.65 5.31
N VAL A 72 0.46 7.81 6.32
CA VAL A 72 1.26 6.58 6.18
C VAL A 72 0.55 5.57 5.27
N ARG A 73 -0.77 5.43 5.42
CA ARG A 73 -1.60 4.59 4.55
C ARG A 73 -1.60 5.10 3.12
N ALA A 74 -1.73 6.40 2.90
CA ALA A 74 -1.73 6.98 1.56
C ALA A 74 -0.40 6.73 0.82
N VAL A 75 0.73 6.83 1.51
CA VAL A 75 2.07 6.48 0.98
C VAL A 75 2.15 4.99 0.62
N LEU A 76 1.63 4.10 1.47
CA LEU A 76 1.59 2.66 1.18
C LEU A 76 0.76 2.37 -0.09
N LEU A 77 -0.44 2.96 -0.19
CA LEU A 77 -1.33 2.81 -1.35
C LEU A 77 -0.71 3.40 -2.62
N ALA A 78 -0.03 4.54 -2.52
CA ALA A 78 0.72 5.14 -3.62
C ALA A 78 1.81 4.20 -4.14
N LEU A 79 2.54 3.53 -3.25
CA LEU A 79 3.60 2.59 -3.62
C LEU A 79 3.03 1.30 -4.24
N LEU A 80 1.86 0.83 -3.79
CA LEU A 80 1.15 -0.32 -4.39
C LEU A 80 0.75 -0.10 -5.85
N ARG A 81 0.58 1.16 -6.29
CA ARG A 81 0.26 1.53 -7.67
C ARG A 81 1.48 1.54 -8.59
N LYS A 82 2.70 1.47 -8.05
CA LYS A 82 3.94 1.51 -8.84
C LYS A 82 4.28 0.14 -9.40
N GLN A 83 5.01 0.12 -10.51
CA GLN A 83 5.50 -1.12 -11.10
C GLN A 83 6.37 -1.89 -10.10
N ASN A 84 6.15 -3.20 -9.99
CA ASN A 84 6.82 -4.08 -9.03
C ASN A 84 6.71 -3.63 -7.56
N TYR A 85 5.78 -2.72 -7.24
CA TYR A 85 5.62 -2.13 -5.91
C TYR A 85 6.87 -1.41 -5.40
N THR A 86 7.65 -0.86 -6.34
CA THR A 86 8.93 -0.22 -6.06
C THR A 86 8.98 1.19 -6.62
N SER A 87 9.55 2.12 -5.87
CA SER A 87 9.84 3.47 -6.33
C SER A 87 10.99 4.11 -5.55
N ASP A 88 11.62 5.13 -6.11
CA ASP A 88 12.35 6.12 -5.30
C ASP A 88 11.39 7.18 -4.74
N LEU A 89 11.88 8.00 -3.81
CA LEU A 89 11.03 8.97 -3.12
C LEU A 89 10.41 10.00 -4.07
N GLN A 90 11.17 10.48 -5.06
CA GLN A 90 10.65 11.45 -6.04
C GLN A 90 9.66 10.78 -7.01
N GLY A 91 9.98 9.57 -7.45
CA GLY A 91 9.14 8.74 -8.32
C GLY A 91 7.82 8.36 -7.66
N LEU A 92 7.78 8.27 -6.32
CA LEU A 92 6.56 8.03 -5.57
C LEU A 92 5.57 9.17 -5.76
N PHE A 93 6.00 10.42 -5.54
CA PHE A 93 5.16 11.62 -5.60
C PHE A 93 4.88 12.15 -7.01
N ARG A 94 5.68 11.77 -8.01
CA ARG A 94 5.40 12.15 -9.41
C ARG A 94 4.09 11.54 -9.89
N GLY A 95 3.19 12.41 -10.37
CA GLY A 95 1.92 12.02 -11.01
C GLY A 95 0.82 11.54 -10.06
N LEU A 96 0.97 11.78 -8.75
CA LEU A 96 -0.13 11.60 -7.78
C LEU A 96 -0.88 12.92 -7.64
N GLU A 97 -1.96 13.07 -8.39
CA GLU A 97 -2.93 14.13 -8.12
C GLU A 97 -3.61 13.86 -6.77
N GLY A 98 -3.63 14.86 -5.88
CA GLY A 98 -4.37 14.82 -4.61
C GLY A 98 -3.59 14.33 -3.38
N LEU A 99 -2.30 13.97 -3.49
CA LEU A 99 -1.47 13.72 -2.31
C LEU A 99 -0.71 14.99 -1.92
N GLU A 100 -1.35 15.89 -1.17
CA GLU A 100 -0.67 17.04 -0.56
C GLU A 100 0.23 16.54 0.58
N MET A 101 1.49 16.26 0.25
CA MET A 101 2.47 15.76 1.19
C MET A 101 3.84 16.36 0.91
N GLU A 102 4.44 16.92 1.95
CA GLU A 102 5.80 17.42 1.89
C GLU A 102 6.82 16.28 1.81
N TYR A 103 7.98 16.54 1.22
CA TYR A 103 9.00 15.50 0.97
C TYR A 103 9.45 14.79 2.26
N TYR A 104 9.62 15.56 3.35
CA TYR A 104 10.03 15.02 4.65
C TYR A 104 8.92 14.16 5.30
N GLU A 105 7.65 14.48 5.06
CA GLU A 105 6.52 13.68 5.55
C GLU A 105 6.47 12.34 4.83
N GLY A 106 6.76 12.36 3.53
CA GLY A 106 6.95 11.16 2.71
C GLY A 106 8.03 10.24 3.24
N GLU A 107 9.20 10.79 3.53
CA GLU A 107 10.32 10.04 4.07
C GLU A 107 10.01 9.47 5.47
N ALA A 108 9.37 10.26 6.33
CA ALA A 108 8.92 9.81 7.64
C ALA A 108 7.90 8.67 7.54
N ALA A 109 6.95 8.76 6.62
CA ALA A 109 5.96 7.72 6.37
C ALA A 109 6.61 6.42 5.86
N LEU A 110 7.55 6.49 4.91
CA LEU A 110 8.28 5.32 4.42
C LEU A 110 9.15 4.69 5.51
N THR A 111 9.76 5.51 6.36
CA THR A 111 10.53 5.03 7.52
C THR A 111 9.61 4.31 8.51
N ALA A 112 8.42 4.85 8.79
CA ALA A 112 7.42 4.21 9.65
C ALA A 112 6.93 2.88 9.06
N LEU A 113 6.67 2.82 7.75
CA LEU A 113 6.32 1.59 7.04
C LEU A 113 7.45 0.56 7.11
N SER A 114 8.71 1.01 6.99
CA SER A 114 9.88 0.13 7.07
C SER A 114 10.04 -0.48 8.45
N ARG A 115 9.89 0.29 9.52
CA ARG A 115 9.94 -0.21 10.91
C ARG A 115 8.82 -1.22 11.22
N ARG A 116 7.71 -1.14 10.49
CA ARG A 116 6.57 -2.07 10.60
C ARG A 116 6.68 -3.26 9.63
N GLY A 117 7.72 -3.31 8.80
CA GLY A 117 7.96 -4.40 7.84
C GLY A 117 7.13 -4.35 6.56
N PHE A 118 6.32 -3.30 6.33
CA PHE A 118 5.57 -3.16 5.07
C PHE A 118 6.46 -2.84 3.87
N VAL A 119 7.57 -2.13 4.12
CA VAL A 119 8.46 -1.60 3.08
C VAL A 119 9.90 -1.96 3.39
N ARG A 120 10.67 -2.30 2.37
CA ARG A 120 12.13 -2.37 2.43
C ARG A 120 12.73 -1.08 1.87
N ILE A 121 13.66 -0.50 2.61
CA ILE A 121 14.52 0.58 2.12
C ILE A 121 15.84 -0.05 1.63
N SER A 122 16.09 0.00 0.34
CA SER A 122 17.32 -0.49 -0.26
C SER A 122 18.22 0.67 -0.67
N ARG A 123 19.44 0.69 -0.12
CA ARG A 123 20.52 1.65 -0.46
C ARG A 123 21.67 1.00 -1.25
N ALA A 124 21.60 -0.30 -1.49
CA ALA A 124 22.61 -1.04 -2.25
C ALA A 124 22.54 -0.68 -3.74
N GLN A 125 23.70 -0.63 -4.41
CA GLN A 125 23.85 -0.15 -5.79
C GLN A 125 22.95 -0.89 -6.79
N GLU A 126 22.73 -2.19 -6.58
CA GLU A 126 21.81 -3.04 -7.36
C GLU A 126 20.32 -2.63 -7.27
N TRP A 127 19.94 -1.92 -6.21
CA TRP A 127 18.59 -1.44 -5.96
C TRP A 127 18.47 0.08 -6.07
N LEU A 128 19.56 0.81 -6.26
CA LEU A 128 19.49 2.26 -6.40
C LEU A 128 18.78 2.60 -7.71
N HIS A 129 17.66 3.32 -7.63
CA HIS A 129 17.07 3.95 -8.80
C HIS A 129 17.81 5.23 -9.08
N TYR A 130 18.62 5.26 -10.13
CA TYR A 130 19.38 6.45 -10.55
C TYR A 130 20.26 7.03 -9.41
N GLY A 131 20.86 6.16 -8.59
CA GLY A 131 21.69 6.57 -7.45
C GLY A 131 20.94 6.95 -6.17
N ARG A 132 19.63 6.69 -6.09
CA ARG A 132 18.78 7.02 -4.93
C ARG A 132 18.20 5.78 -4.27
N SER A 133 17.89 5.90 -2.97
CA SER A 133 17.22 4.86 -2.19
C SER A 133 15.95 4.38 -2.88
N ALA A 134 15.76 3.07 -2.94
CA ALA A 134 14.54 2.44 -3.42
C ALA A 134 13.70 1.91 -2.27
N TYR A 135 12.39 2.08 -2.38
CA TYR A 135 11.38 1.64 -1.43
C TYR A 135 10.54 0.58 -2.12
N SER A 136 10.44 -0.60 -1.51
CA SER A 136 9.75 -1.76 -2.12
C SER A 136 8.81 -2.43 -1.13
N ILE A 137 7.58 -2.71 -1.55
CA ILE A 137 6.68 -3.60 -0.81
C ILE A 137 6.97 -5.04 -1.22
N PRO A 138 7.15 -5.98 -0.28
CA PRO A 138 7.30 -7.39 -0.65
C PRO A 138 6.05 -7.91 -1.37
N ARG A 139 6.26 -8.63 -2.46
CA ARG A 139 5.22 -9.06 -3.40
C ARG A 139 4.02 -9.72 -2.74
N GLU A 140 4.24 -10.67 -1.85
CA GLU A 140 3.20 -11.45 -1.20
C GLU A 140 2.29 -10.56 -0.34
N SER A 141 2.88 -9.62 0.40
CA SER A 141 2.14 -8.60 1.15
C SER A 141 1.42 -7.63 0.21
N ALA A 142 2.05 -7.24 -0.91
CA ALA A 142 1.42 -6.36 -1.89
C ALA A 142 0.22 -7.01 -2.59
N LEU A 143 0.27 -8.33 -2.84
CA LEU A 143 -0.81 -9.07 -3.48
C LEU A 143 -2.05 -9.10 -2.60
N VAL A 144 -1.91 -9.35 -1.30
CA VAL A 144 -3.05 -9.31 -0.38
C VAL A 144 -3.61 -7.88 -0.26
N MET A 145 -2.74 -6.86 -0.20
CA MET A 145 -3.16 -5.44 -0.13
C MET A 145 -3.75 -4.88 -1.42
N ARG A 146 -3.69 -5.60 -2.55
CA ARG A 146 -4.08 -5.06 -3.85
C ARG A 146 -5.55 -4.67 -3.91
N GLY A 147 -6.41 -5.35 -3.16
CA GLY A 147 -7.83 -5.00 -3.00
C GLY A 147 -8.03 -3.58 -2.43
N LEU A 148 -7.16 -3.14 -1.53
CA LEU A 148 -7.22 -1.81 -0.90
C LEU A 148 -6.91 -0.68 -1.89
N ALA A 149 -6.01 -0.91 -2.85
CA ALA A 149 -5.61 0.11 -3.82
C ALA A 149 -6.70 0.43 -4.86
N GLY A 150 -7.68 -0.48 -5.04
CA GLY A 150 -8.82 -0.31 -5.95
C GLY A 150 -10.11 0.18 -5.27
N ALA A 151 -10.24 0.03 -3.95
CA ALA A 151 -11.42 0.44 -3.19
C ALA A 151 -11.56 1.99 -3.09
N ASP A 152 -10.46 2.72 -3.22
CA ASP A 152 -10.38 4.19 -3.11
C ASP A 152 -11.05 4.95 -4.28
N ARG A 153 -11.64 4.24 -5.26
CA ARG A 153 -12.32 4.81 -6.45
C ARG A 153 -13.85 4.67 -6.46
N ARG A 154 -14.49 4.22 -5.38
CA ARG A 154 -15.96 4.19 -5.30
C ARG A 154 -16.50 4.94 -4.09
N SER A 155 -16.62 6.24 -4.24
CA SER A 155 -17.83 6.93 -3.75
C SER A 155 -18.69 7.24 -4.97
N PRO A 156 -19.73 6.46 -5.31
CA PRO A 156 -20.77 6.99 -6.15
C PRO A 156 -21.45 8.10 -5.34
N ARG A 157 -21.40 9.34 -5.83
CA ARG A 157 -22.37 10.36 -5.42
C ARG A 157 -23.75 9.72 -5.55
N PRO A 158 -24.61 9.73 -4.53
CA PRO A 158 -26.02 9.50 -4.79
C PRO A 158 -26.46 10.60 -5.76
N ASP A 159 -26.94 10.20 -6.93
CA ASP A 159 -27.60 11.12 -7.85
C ASP A 159 -28.73 11.83 -7.08
N PRO A 160 -28.86 13.16 -7.21
CA PRO A 160 -30.02 13.84 -6.64
C PRO A 160 -31.27 13.23 -7.29
N PRO A 161 -32.33 12.90 -6.51
CA PRO A 161 -33.54 12.35 -7.08
C PRO A 161 -34.09 13.30 -8.15
N ALA A 162 -34.30 12.75 -9.34
CA ALA A 162 -34.93 13.46 -10.45
C ALA A 162 -36.25 14.07 -9.96
N ARG A 163 -36.39 15.39 -10.10
CA ARG A 163 -37.66 16.09 -9.86
C ARG A 163 -38.73 15.43 -10.74
N ALA A 164 -39.77 14.91 -10.10
CA ALA A 164 -40.94 14.40 -10.78
C ALA A 164 -41.59 15.50 -11.65
N PRO A 165 -42.10 15.16 -12.85
CA PRO A 165 -42.83 16.11 -13.67
C PRO A 165 -44.17 16.48 -13.02
N SER A 166 -44.39 17.77 -12.80
CA SER A 166 -45.70 18.32 -12.43
C SER A 166 -46.71 18.06 -13.54
N ALA A 167 -47.55 17.05 -13.36
CA ALA A 167 -48.79 16.89 -14.10
C ALA A 167 -49.92 17.53 -13.27
N LEU A 168 -50.27 18.78 -13.59
CA LEU A 168 -51.54 19.36 -13.16
C LEU A 168 -52.52 19.22 -14.32
N ALA A 169 -53.59 18.49 -14.02
CA ALA A 169 -54.60 17.98 -14.92
C ALA A 169 -55.39 19.09 -15.62
N GLY A 170 -55.56 18.93 -16.93
CA GLY A 170 -56.67 19.49 -17.69
C GLY A 170 -57.70 18.40 -17.99
N GLY A 171 -58.98 18.79 -18.06
CA GLY A 171 -60.12 17.95 -18.44
C GLY A 171 -61.00 17.62 -17.23
N GLY A 172 -62.24 18.09 -17.07
CA GLY A 172 -63.24 18.44 -18.09
C GLY A 172 -64.20 17.27 -18.26
N GLY A 173 -65.45 17.42 -17.80
CA GLY A 173 -66.56 16.50 -18.10
C GLY A 173 -67.53 16.26 -16.95
N GLY A 174 -68.73 16.84 -17.04
CA GLY A 174 -69.94 16.34 -16.34
C GLY A 174 -70.36 14.96 -16.88
N PRO A 175 -71.50 14.34 -16.45
CA PRO A 175 -72.80 14.99 -16.25
C PRO A 175 -73.63 14.45 -15.04
N GLY A 176 -74.83 15.01 -14.82
CA GLY A 176 -75.92 14.30 -14.12
C GLY A 176 -76.87 15.21 -13.32
N GLY A 177 -78.01 15.57 -13.93
CA GLY A 177 -79.12 16.30 -13.31
C GLY A 177 -80.04 16.91 -14.35
#